data_AF-A0A3D9GV10-F1
#
_entry.id   AF-A0A3D9GV10-F1
#
_cell.length_a   1.000
_cell.length_b   1.000
_cell.length_c   1.000
_cell.angle_alpha   90.00
_cell.angle_beta   90.00
_cell.angle_gamma   90.00
#
_symmetry.space_group_name_H-M   'P 1'
#
loop_
_entity.id
_entity.type
_entity.pdbx_description
1 polymer ?
#
loop_
_entity_poly.entity_id
_entity_poly.type
_entity_poly.pdbx_seq_one_letter_code
_entity_poly.pdbx_strand_id
1 'polypeptide(L)'
;MDIQPIIHRITQDLGQVDGVRAIVLGGSRARGMHHSGSDIDIGIYYDSREGLDVEELRRIAAALDDEGRTDLITEIGGWGPWINGGGWLQVEQIPVDFLYRDIRKVSMVMEECLAGNVTIDYQPGHPHGFINAIYMAEVALCQVLWDPADSITALKSKTSPFPAVYRQAVIGKFLWEAEFSHDIGMKGVAKKDISYVSGCCFRAVSCLNQVLFAINHQYCMNEKGATALADAFDIVPPAYAKRVHQMFTLVSADAGRLQEALDILRKLVQETNRLVTAGD
;
A
#
# COMPACT_ATOMS: atom_id res chain seq x y z
N MET A 1 -16.06 14.10 14.93
CA MET A 1 -15.08 15.06 15.45
C MET A 1 -14.43 15.69 14.23
N ASP A 2 -14.29 17.02 14.22
CA ASP A 2 -13.57 17.69 13.14
C ASP A 2 -12.06 17.54 13.42
N ILE A 3 -11.36 16.85 12.51
CA ILE A 3 -9.93 16.56 12.63
C ILE A 3 -9.06 17.60 11.93
N GLN A 4 -9.66 18.52 11.17
CA GLN A 4 -8.92 19.54 10.43
C GLN A 4 -8.04 20.42 11.35
N PRO A 5 -8.49 20.82 12.56
CA PRO A 5 -7.64 21.55 13.49
C PRO A 5 -6.39 20.76 13.92
N ILE A 6 -6.54 19.44 14.13
CA ILE A 6 -5.43 18.55 14.51
C ILE A 6 -4.41 18.47 13.37
N ILE A 7 -4.87 18.21 12.14
CA ILE A 7 -4.01 18.16 10.94
C ILE A 7 -3.29 19.50 10.74
N HIS A 8 -3.99 20.63 10.91
CA HIS A 8 -3.41 21.95 10.75
C HIS A 8 -2.29 22.21 11.76
N ARG A 9 -2.53 21.93 13.05
CA ARG A 9 -1.52 22.05 14.11
C ARG A 9 -0.29 21.20 13.82
N ILE A 10 -0.49 19.91 13.52
CA ILE A 10 0.59 18.98 13.17
C ILE A 10 1.40 19.51 11.98
N THR A 11 0.73 19.99 10.93
CA THR A 11 1.40 20.51 9.73
C THR A 11 2.25 21.75 10.05
N GLN A 12 1.74 22.66 10.89
CA GLN A 12 2.47 23.87 11.29
C GLN A 12 3.73 23.52 12.07
N ASP A 13 3.61 22.67 13.09
CA ASP A 13 4.73 22.28 13.95
C ASP A 13 5.82 21.55 13.14
N LEU A 14 5.41 20.56 12.34
CA LEU A 14 6.33 19.80 11.50
C LEU A 14 6.98 20.64 10.40
N GLY A 15 6.29 21.67 9.88
CA GLY A 15 6.81 22.56 8.84
C GLY A 15 7.95 23.47 9.32
N GLN A 16 8.19 23.58 10.63
CA GLN A 16 9.32 24.31 11.21
C GLN A 16 10.55 23.43 11.46
N VAL A 17 10.44 22.12 11.25
CA VAL A 17 11.53 21.18 11.55
C VAL A 17 12.58 21.22 10.45
N ASP A 18 13.83 21.39 10.85
CA ASP A 18 14.96 21.38 9.93
C ASP A 18 15.06 20.04 9.18
N GLY A 19 15.14 20.12 7.85
CA GLY A 19 15.21 18.97 6.96
C GLY A 19 13.85 18.46 6.45
N VAL A 20 12.72 18.91 7.02
CA VAL A 20 11.40 18.62 6.43
C VAL A 20 11.23 19.39 5.13
N ARG A 21 10.87 18.67 4.06
CA ARG A 21 10.72 19.19 2.69
C ARG A 21 9.28 19.23 2.22
N ALA A 22 8.47 18.28 2.66
CA ALA A 22 7.04 18.30 2.42
C ALA A 22 6.30 17.48 3.49
N ILE A 23 5.04 17.80 3.69
CA ILE A 23 4.12 17.12 4.60
C ILE A 23 2.86 16.79 3.81
N VAL A 24 2.41 15.54 3.88
CA VAL A 24 1.21 15.07 3.19
C VAL A 24 0.31 14.31 4.14
N LEU A 25 -1.00 14.34 3.87
CA LEU A 25 -1.96 13.43 4.43
C LEU A 25 -2.04 12.19 3.55
N GLY A 26 -1.96 11.02 4.15
CA GLY A 26 -2.07 9.72 3.50
C GLY A 26 -3.33 8.94 3.87
N GLY A 27 -3.25 7.63 3.64
CA GLY A 27 -4.19 6.65 4.14
C GLY A 27 -5.64 6.82 3.70
N SER A 28 -6.57 6.40 4.55
CA SER A 28 -8.00 6.41 4.25
C SER A 28 -8.58 7.84 4.14
N ARG A 29 -8.02 8.78 4.88
CA ARG A 29 -8.49 10.17 4.95
C ARG A 29 -8.19 10.95 3.69
N ALA A 30 -6.97 10.85 3.16
CA ALA A 30 -6.60 11.48 1.88
C ALA A 30 -7.45 10.97 0.70
N ARG A 31 -7.93 9.72 0.79
CA ARG A 31 -8.76 9.09 -0.25
C ARG A 31 -10.26 9.28 -0.04
N GLY A 32 -10.70 9.95 1.03
CA GLY A 32 -12.12 10.10 1.34
C GLY A 32 -12.84 8.80 1.77
N MET A 33 -12.09 7.74 2.12
CA MET A 33 -12.63 6.42 2.51
C MET A 33 -12.52 6.15 4.02
N HIS A 34 -12.43 7.20 4.81
CA HIS A 34 -12.27 7.09 6.25
C HIS A 34 -13.60 6.78 6.94
N HIS A 35 -13.52 6.18 8.12
CA HIS A 35 -14.63 5.99 9.05
C HIS A 35 -14.28 6.59 10.40
N SER A 36 -15.18 6.47 11.38
CA SER A 36 -15.00 7.06 12.72
C SER A 36 -13.80 6.51 13.50
N GLY A 37 -13.24 5.38 13.09
CA GLY A 37 -12.08 4.73 13.71
C GLY A 37 -10.82 4.82 12.86
N SER A 38 -10.79 5.65 11.81
CA SER A 38 -9.60 5.83 10.99
C SER A 38 -8.57 6.72 11.68
N ASP A 39 -7.32 6.31 11.56
CA ASP A 39 -6.09 7.03 11.87
C ASP A 39 -5.90 8.29 11.01
N ILE A 40 -4.90 9.10 11.39
CA ILE A 40 -4.37 10.19 10.58
C ILE A 40 -2.94 9.82 10.16
N ASP A 41 -2.75 9.47 8.90
CA ASP A 41 -1.42 9.17 8.34
C ASP A 41 -0.74 10.46 7.84
N ILE A 42 0.37 10.84 8.45
CA ILE A 42 1.19 12.00 8.07
C ILE A 42 2.52 11.53 7.46
N GLY A 43 2.68 11.75 6.16
CA GLY A 43 3.94 11.53 5.46
C GLY A 43 4.86 12.74 5.61
N ILE A 44 6.04 12.53 6.18
CA ILE A 44 7.09 13.54 6.37
C ILE A 44 8.20 13.24 5.38
N TYR A 45 8.33 14.11 4.37
CA TYR A 45 9.34 13.99 3.34
C TYR A 45 10.57 14.80 3.70
N TYR A 46 11.75 14.22 3.52
CA TYR A 46 13.04 14.86 3.76
C TYR A 46 14.01 14.58 2.60
N ASP A 47 15.08 15.36 2.47
CA ASP A 47 16.19 15.05 1.55
C ASP A 47 17.34 14.41 2.35
N SER A 48 17.70 13.17 2.03
CA SER A 48 18.74 12.43 2.75
C SER A 48 20.15 13.06 2.68
N ARG A 49 20.41 13.99 1.75
CA ARG A 49 21.68 14.75 1.72
C ARG A 49 21.74 15.86 2.76
N GLU A 50 20.59 16.36 3.18
CA GLU A 50 20.50 17.47 4.13
C GLU A 50 20.17 16.98 5.54
N GLY A 51 19.64 15.76 5.65
CA GLY A 51 19.24 15.17 6.92
C GLY A 51 17.83 15.58 7.33
N LEU A 52 17.42 15.09 8.49
CA LEU A 52 16.15 15.38 9.13
C LEU A 52 16.40 15.50 10.63
N ASP A 53 15.94 16.58 11.26
CA ASP A 53 16.07 16.75 12.71
C ASP A 53 15.07 15.84 13.46
N VAL A 54 15.45 14.58 13.62
CA VAL A 54 14.66 13.57 14.34
C VAL A 54 14.47 13.93 15.81
N GLU A 55 15.39 14.69 16.41
CA GLU A 55 15.29 15.08 17.81
C GLU A 55 14.23 16.17 18.03
N GLU A 56 14.11 17.12 17.10
CA GLU A 56 12.97 18.03 17.10
C GLU A 56 11.66 17.30 16.82
N LEU A 57 11.63 16.32 15.91
CA LEU A 57 10.45 15.48 15.70
C LEU A 57 10.02 14.74 16.97
N ARG A 58 10.96 14.24 17.78
CA ARG A 58 10.66 13.64 19.10
C ARG A 58 10.02 14.63 20.04
N ARG A 59 10.55 15.85 20.13
CA ARG A 59 9.99 16.90 20.99
C ARG A 59 8.55 17.25 20.57
N ILE A 60 8.32 17.44 19.28
CA ILE A 60 6.99 17.71 18.72
C ILE A 60 6.05 16.53 18.98
N ALA A 61 6.49 15.29 18.72
CA ALA A 61 5.67 14.11 18.94
C ALA A 61 5.26 13.94 20.40
N ALA A 62 6.20 14.13 21.34
CA ALA A 62 5.91 14.07 22.77
C ALA A 62 4.96 15.20 23.21
N ALA A 63 5.05 16.39 22.62
CA ALA A 63 4.14 17.49 22.92
C ALA A 63 2.73 17.28 22.37
N LEU A 64 2.59 16.55 21.25
CA LEU A 64 1.31 16.25 20.61
C LEU A 64 0.61 15.04 21.24
N ASP A 65 1.37 14.07 21.74
CA ASP A 65 0.84 12.82 22.30
C ASP A 65 0.07 13.04 23.60
N ASP A 66 -1.10 12.43 23.70
CA ASP A 66 -2.02 12.56 24.85
C ASP A 66 -1.35 12.17 26.19
N GLU A 67 -0.40 11.23 26.16
CA GLU A 67 0.33 10.75 27.34
C GLU A 67 1.71 11.40 27.50
N GLY A 68 2.14 12.26 26.57
CA GLY A 68 3.44 12.90 26.62
C GLY A 68 4.62 11.95 26.48
N ARG A 69 4.44 10.80 25.81
CA ARG A 69 5.46 9.75 25.69
C ARG A 69 6.64 10.24 24.85
N THR A 70 7.87 9.93 25.27
CA THR A 70 9.11 10.46 24.65
C THR A 70 9.81 9.46 23.72
N ASP A 71 9.41 8.20 23.73
CA ASP A 71 9.99 7.09 22.97
C ASP A 71 9.14 6.65 21.77
N LEU A 72 8.36 7.58 21.21
CA LEU A 72 7.41 7.32 20.11
C LEU A 72 8.05 7.28 18.71
N ILE A 73 9.19 7.94 18.56
CA ILE A 73 9.79 8.26 17.27
C ILE A 73 11.07 7.46 17.06
N THR A 74 11.13 6.75 15.95
CA THR A 74 12.31 5.98 15.54
C THR A 74 13.42 6.87 14.98
N GLU A 75 14.65 6.38 15.01
CA GLU A 75 15.70 6.89 14.12
C GLU A 75 15.37 6.65 12.64
N ILE A 76 16.07 7.36 11.74
CA ILE A 76 16.03 7.05 10.30
C ILE A 76 16.56 5.63 10.06
N GLY A 77 15.82 4.85 9.28
CA GLY A 77 16.06 3.43 9.02
C GLY A 77 15.45 2.50 10.07
N GLY A 78 14.81 3.02 11.13
CA GLY A 78 14.26 2.20 12.22
C GLY A 78 13.18 1.20 11.81
N TRP A 79 12.49 1.45 10.70
CA TRP A 79 11.47 0.55 10.12
C TRP A 79 11.94 -0.19 8.86
N GLY A 80 13.25 -0.14 8.56
CA GLY A 80 13.86 -0.85 7.44
C GLY A 80 14.06 0.00 6.19
N PRO A 81 14.31 -0.64 5.03
CA PRO A 81 14.74 0.07 3.83
C PRO A 81 13.59 0.81 3.13
N TRP A 82 12.37 0.27 3.14
CA TRP A 82 11.21 0.81 2.41
C TRP A 82 10.36 1.76 3.22
N ILE A 83 10.47 1.71 4.53
CA ILE A 83 9.82 2.64 5.43
C ILE A 83 10.92 3.23 6.28
N ASN A 84 11.28 4.49 6.03
CA ASN A 84 12.48 5.08 6.62
C ASN A 84 12.38 5.35 8.13
N GLY A 85 11.24 5.08 8.76
CA GLY A 85 11.00 5.36 10.17
C GLY A 85 9.72 6.16 10.36
N GLY A 86 9.47 6.58 11.59
CA GLY A 86 8.25 7.29 11.95
C GLY A 86 7.92 7.18 13.42
N GLY A 87 6.64 7.27 13.74
CA GLY A 87 6.12 7.05 15.07
C GLY A 87 4.61 6.89 15.11
N TRP A 88 4.12 6.31 16.21
CA TRP A 88 2.70 6.12 16.48
C TRP A 88 2.27 6.91 17.70
N LEU A 89 1.37 7.87 17.50
CA LEU A 89 0.92 8.81 18.50
C LEU A 89 -0.58 8.66 18.74
N GLN A 90 -1.03 9.17 19.88
CA GLN A 90 -2.44 9.43 20.13
C GLN A 90 -2.62 10.95 20.32
N VAL A 91 -3.38 11.61 19.45
CA VAL A 91 -3.61 13.06 19.54
C VAL A 91 -5.10 13.31 19.69
N GLU A 92 -5.52 13.82 20.84
CA GLU A 92 -6.93 14.06 21.17
C GLU A 92 -7.78 12.79 20.99
N GLN A 93 -7.24 11.64 21.44
CA GLN A 93 -7.81 10.30 21.32
C GLN A 93 -7.93 9.79 19.87
N ILE A 94 -7.22 10.40 18.93
CA ILE A 94 -7.14 9.93 17.54
C ILE A 94 -5.75 9.33 17.29
N PRO A 95 -5.65 8.10 16.76
CA PRO A 95 -4.37 7.55 16.33
C PRO A 95 -3.76 8.38 15.20
N VAL A 96 -2.48 8.74 15.32
CA VAL A 96 -1.73 9.49 14.32
C VAL A 96 -0.43 8.76 14.00
N ASP A 97 -0.21 8.49 12.71
CA ASP A 97 0.95 7.77 12.21
C ASP A 97 1.87 8.75 11.50
N PHE A 98 3.09 8.92 12.00
CA PHE A 98 4.15 9.64 11.30
C PHE A 98 4.96 8.67 10.46
N LEU A 99 5.25 9.05 9.21
CA LEU A 99 5.93 8.19 8.26
C LEU A 99 7.03 8.95 7.51
N TYR A 100 8.28 8.54 7.67
CA TYR A 100 9.40 9.18 6.99
C TYR A 100 9.57 8.67 5.57
N ARG A 101 9.85 9.61 4.66
CA ARG A 101 10.13 9.34 3.25
C ARG A 101 11.30 10.18 2.76
N ASP A 102 12.39 9.52 2.36
CA ASP A 102 13.44 10.18 1.58
C ASP A 102 12.89 10.51 0.18
N ILE A 103 12.70 11.80 -0.10
CA ILE A 103 12.12 12.27 -1.36
C ILE A 103 12.97 11.86 -2.58
N ARG A 104 14.28 11.71 -2.40
CA ARG A 104 15.18 11.25 -3.47
C ARG A 104 14.94 9.80 -3.80
N LYS A 105 14.78 8.97 -2.76
CA LYS A 105 14.44 7.56 -2.93
C LYS A 105 13.06 7.41 -3.57
N VAL A 106 12.08 8.19 -3.12
CA VAL A 106 10.73 8.20 -3.73
C VAL A 106 10.82 8.56 -5.21
N SER A 107 11.51 9.64 -5.56
CA SER A 107 11.68 10.03 -6.96
C SER A 107 12.35 8.93 -7.78
N MET A 108 13.44 8.32 -7.28
CA MET A 108 14.16 7.27 -8.00
C MET A 108 13.30 6.02 -8.22
N VAL A 109 12.63 5.53 -7.18
CA VAL A 109 11.74 4.36 -7.28
C VAL A 109 10.55 4.63 -8.19
N MET A 110 10.02 5.85 -8.21
CA MET A 110 8.96 6.22 -9.16
C MET A 110 9.47 6.16 -10.60
N GLU A 111 10.67 6.68 -10.91
CA GLU A 111 11.25 6.55 -12.25
C GLU A 111 11.45 5.08 -12.66
N GLU A 112 11.86 4.22 -11.73
CA GLU A 112 11.94 2.77 -11.98
C GLU A 112 10.56 2.18 -12.34
N CYS A 113 9.52 2.51 -11.56
CA CYS A 113 8.15 2.04 -11.84
C CYS A 113 7.64 2.55 -13.20
N LEU A 114 7.90 3.82 -13.53
CA LEU A 114 7.54 4.42 -14.81
C LEU A 114 8.26 3.77 -16.00
N ALA A 115 9.49 3.29 -15.79
CA ALA A 115 10.24 2.50 -16.76
C ALA A 115 9.81 1.02 -16.81
N GLY A 116 8.83 0.60 -16.00
CA GLY A 116 8.33 -0.77 -15.95
C GLY A 116 9.11 -1.71 -15.01
N ASN A 117 10.04 -1.19 -14.21
CA ASN A 117 10.80 -1.96 -13.24
C ASN A 117 10.00 -2.08 -11.94
N VAL A 118 9.16 -3.10 -11.85
CA VAL A 118 8.33 -3.39 -10.67
C VAL A 118 8.97 -4.51 -9.84
N THR A 119 9.38 -4.20 -8.62
CA THR A 119 10.03 -5.14 -7.69
C THR A 119 9.13 -5.46 -6.50
N ILE A 120 9.48 -6.53 -5.78
CA ILE A 120 8.83 -6.92 -4.54
C ILE A 120 9.89 -7.34 -3.53
N ASP A 121 9.75 -6.82 -2.31
CA ASP A 121 10.73 -6.98 -1.25
C ASP A 121 10.08 -7.45 0.05
N TYR A 122 10.83 -8.19 0.87
CA TYR A 122 10.35 -8.56 2.19
C TYR A 122 10.36 -7.33 3.12
N GLN A 123 9.21 -7.02 3.71
CA GLN A 123 9.04 -5.89 4.63
C GLN A 123 8.01 -6.27 5.70
N PRO A 124 8.36 -6.22 7.00
CA PRO A 124 7.39 -6.38 8.07
C PRO A 124 6.21 -5.40 7.91
N GLY A 125 4.99 -5.89 8.16
CA GLY A 125 3.76 -5.13 7.93
C GLY A 125 3.12 -5.33 6.56
N HIS A 126 3.81 -5.95 5.60
CA HIS A 126 3.28 -6.28 4.27
C HIS A 126 3.32 -7.80 4.02
N PRO A 127 2.28 -8.57 4.36
CA PRO A 127 2.29 -10.03 4.19
C PRO A 127 2.48 -10.50 2.75
N HIS A 128 2.15 -9.67 1.75
CA HIS A 128 2.43 -9.98 0.35
C HIS A 128 3.89 -9.68 -0.06
N GLY A 129 4.51 -8.72 0.62
CA GLY A 129 5.75 -8.05 0.23
C GLY A 129 5.51 -6.58 -0.10
N PHE A 130 6.54 -5.75 0.10
CA PHE A 130 6.54 -4.35 -0.28
C PHE A 130 6.81 -4.26 -1.78
N ILE A 131 5.79 -3.86 -2.54
CA ILE A 131 5.93 -3.59 -3.97
C ILE A 131 6.43 -2.15 -4.11
N ASN A 132 7.51 -1.93 -4.87
CA ASN A 132 8.09 -0.59 -5.00
C ASN A 132 7.10 0.48 -5.50
N ALA A 133 6.10 0.06 -6.28
CA ALA A 133 5.00 0.90 -6.74
C ALA A 133 4.10 1.50 -5.63
N ILE A 134 4.22 1.02 -4.38
CA ILE A 134 3.55 1.63 -3.22
C ILE A 134 3.95 3.11 -3.10
N TYR A 135 5.21 3.47 -3.36
CA TYR A 135 5.65 4.87 -3.34
C TYR A 135 4.92 5.74 -4.37
N MET A 136 4.71 5.19 -5.58
CA MET A 136 3.95 5.90 -6.61
C MET A 136 2.47 6.03 -6.21
N ALA A 137 1.88 5.00 -5.58
CA ALA A 137 0.53 5.05 -5.05
C ALA A 137 0.38 6.08 -3.93
N GLU A 138 1.31 6.14 -2.99
CA GLU A 138 1.36 7.13 -1.90
C GLU A 138 1.35 8.55 -2.47
N VAL A 139 2.23 8.85 -3.42
CA VAL A 139 2.29 10.16 -4.08
C VAL A 139 1.01 10.47 -4.85
N ALA A 140 0.51 9.51 -5.64
CA ALA A 140 -0.70 9.69 -6.45
C ALA A 140 -1.94 9.99 -5.59
N LEU A 141 -2.04 9.35 -4.41
CA LEU A 141 -3.26 9.38 -3.59
C LEU A 141 -3.18 10.32 -2.38
N CYS A 142 -2.01 10.83 -2.02
CA CYS A 142 -1.88 11.76 -0.89
C CYS A 142 -2.57 13.11 -1.16
N GLN A 143 -2.94 13.80 -0.08
CA GLN A 143 -3.28 15.22 -0.09
C GLN A 143 -2.07 16.01 0.41
N VAL A 144 -1.59 16.96 -0.38
CA VAL A 144 -0.49 17.84 0.02
C VAL A 144 -0.99 18.78 1.13
N LEU A 145 -0.30 18.80 2.27
CA LEU A 145 -0.58 19.69 3.40
C LEU A 145 0.40 20.88 3.41
N TRP A 146 1.67 20.61 3.09
CA TRP A 146 2.74 21.61 3.01
C TRP A 146 3.82 21.12 2.02
N ASP A 147 4.14 21.91 1.00
CA ASP A 147 5.15 21.57 -0.03
C ASP A 147 5.70 22.86 -0.67
N PRO A 148 6.53 23.64 0.05
CA PRO A 148 6.94 24.97 -0.37
C PRO A 148 7.81 24.99 -1.64
N ALA A 149 8.37 23.85 -2.00
CA ALA A 149 9.22 23.67 -3.19
C ALA A 149 8.49 22.91 -4.32
N ASP A 150 7.18 22.67 -4.19
CA ASP A 150 6.36 21.90 -5.14
C ASP A 150 6.95 20.53 -5.51
N SER A 151 7.71 19.91 -4.62
CA SER A 151 8.44 18.68 -4.91
C SER A 151 7.50 17.48 -4.97
N ILE A 152 6.51 17.39 -4.07
CA ILE A 152 5.46 16.36 -4.13
C ILE A 152 4.51 16.67 -5.26
N THR A 153 4.14 17.93 -5.47
CA THR A 153 3.33 18.37 -6.61
C THR A 153 3.96 17.94 -7.95
N ALA A 154 5.26 18.13 -8.11
CA ALA A 154 6.00 17.70 -9.29
C ALA A 154 6.00 16.17 -9.45
N LEU A 155 6.21 15.40 -8.39
CA LEU A 155 6.12 13.93 -8.44
C LEU A 155 4.71 13.45 -8.80
N LYS A 156 3.68 14.07 -8.21
CA LYS A 156 2.27 13.75 -8.46
C LYS A 156 1.87 13.99 -9.91
N SER A 157 2.45 15.00 -10.57
CA SER A 157 2.21 15.23 -12.01
C SER A 157 2.65 14.06 -12.90
N LYS A 158 3.57 13.21 -12.44
CA LYS A 158 4.04 12.02 -13.17
C LYS A 158 3.09 10.83 -13.06
N THR A 159 2.07 10.90 -12.21
CA THR A 159 1.11 9.81 -11.97
C THR A 159 -0.20 10.01 -12.76
N SER A 160 -0.30 11.07 -13.57
CA SER A 160 -1.49 11.35 -14.38
C SER A 160 -1.09 11.89 -15.76
N PRO A 161 -1.56 11.29 -16.87
CA PRO A 161 -2.43 10.11 -16.94
C PRO A 161 -1.75 8.84 -16.40
N PHE A 162 -2.55 7.79 -16.13
CA PHE A 162 -2.03 6.54 -15.59
C PHE A 162 -0.94 5.95 -16.51
N PRO A 163 0.29 5.68 -16.02
CA PRO A 163 1.42 5.36 -16.90
C PRO A 163 1.27 4.00 -17.58
N ALA A 164 1.24 3.99 -18.91
CA ALA A 164 0.98 2.79 -19.71
C ALA A 164 2.09 1.71 -19.58
N VAL A 165 3.36 2.13 -19.49
CA VAL A 165 4.49 1.19 -19.33
C VAL A 165 4.41 0.48 -17.97
N TYR A 166 4.15 1.24 -16.90
CA TYR A 166 3.90 0.69 -15.57
C TYR A 166 2.71 -0.28 -15.57
N ARG A 167 1.58 0.12 -16.18
CA ARG A 167 0.38 -0.75 -16.31
C ARG A 167 0.76 -2.11 -16.89
N GLN A 168 1.44 -2.13 -18.02
CA GLN A 168 1.82 -3.37 -18.70
C GLN A 168 2.81 -4.22 -17.87
N ALA A 169 3.77 -3.58 -17.19
CA ALA A 169 4.70 -4.28 -16.32
C ALA A 169 4.00 -4.96 -15.12
N VAL A 170 3.07 -4.25 -14.47
CA VAL A 170 2.27 -4.82 -13.36
C VAL A 170 1.42 -5.99 -13.84
N ILE A 171 0.69 -5.82 -14.95
CA ILE A 171 -0.14 -6.87 -15.52
C ILE A 171 0.69 -8.12 -15.83
N GLY A 172 1.77 -7.96 -16.60
CA GLY A 172 2.61 -9.08 -17.03
C GLY A 172 3.24 -9.84 -15.84
N LYS A 173 3.75 -9.11 -14.84
CA LYS A 173 4.37 -9.71 -13.66
C LYS A 173 3.35 -10.45 -12.80
N PHE A 174 2.30 -9.76 -12.37
CA PHE A 174 1.43 -10.30 -11.33
C PHE A 174 0.40 -11.30 -11.86
N LEU A 175 0.01 -11.22 -13.13
CA LEU A 175 -0.86 -12.24 -13.71
C LEU A 175 -0.15 -13.60 -13.76
N TRP A 176 1.10 -13.63 -14.23
CA TRP A 176 1.92 -14.83 -14.20
C TRP A 176 2.14 -15.36 -12.77
N GLU A 177 2.44 -14.48 -11.80
CA GLU A 177 2.63 -14.89 -10.40
C GLU A 177 1.33 -15.44 -9.77
N ALA A 178 0.15 -14.95 -10.18
CA ALA A 178 -1.14 -15.49 -9.75
C ALA A 178 -1.37 -16.91 -10.28
N GLU A 179 -1.12 -17.13 -11.57
CA GLU A 179 -1.18 -18.45 -12.21
C GLU A 179 -0.21 -19.43 -11.54
N PHE A 180 1.04 -19.01 -11.37
CA PHE A 180 2.07 -19.84 -10.74
C PHE A 180 1.72 -20.21 -9.30
N SER A 181 1.18 -19.26 -8.51
CA SER A 181 0.75 -19.50 -7.13
C SER A 181 -0.37 -20.53 -7.05
N HIS A 182 -1.33 -20.48 -7.98
CA HIS A 182 -2.36 -21.50 -8.10
C HIS A 182 -1.73 -22.89 -8.41
N ASP A 183 -0.81 -22.96 -9.37
CA ASP A 183 -0.22 -24.23 -9.82
C ASP A 183 0.62 -24.92 -8.75
N ILE A 184 1.37 -24.16 -7.96
CA ILE A 184 2.10 -24.72 -6.81
C ILE A 184 1.14 -25.07 -5.67
N GLY A 185 0.07 -24.29 -5.46
CA GLY A 185 -0.97 -24.57 -4.46
C GLY A 185 -1.64 -25.93 -4.68
N MET A 186 -1.90 -26.30 -5.94
CA MET A 186 -2.44 -27.62 -6.32
C MET A 186 -1.58 -28.79 -5.80
N LYS A 187 -0.27 -28.62 -5.68
CA LYS A 187 0.65 -29.66 -5.17
C LYS A 187 0.47 -29.90 -3.66
N GLY A 188 -0.13 -28.95 -2.94
CA GLY A 188 -0.45 -29.05 -1.51
C GLY A 188 -1.70 -29.89 -1.21
N VAL A 189 -2.60 -30.08 -2.18
CA VAL A 189 -3.92 -30.74 -1.97
C VAL A 189 -3.76 -32.18 -1.50
N ALA A 190 -2.98 -33.00 -2.22
CA ALA A 190 -2.80 -34.42 -1.88
C ALA A 190 -2.16 -34.61 -0.49
N LYS A 191 -1.33 -33.65 -0.07
CA LYS A 191 -0.68 -33.64 1.25
C LYS A 191 -1.54 -33.02 2.35
N LYS A 192 -2.71 -32.47 2.00
CA LYS A 192 -3.58 -31.70 2.91
C LYS A 192 -2.81 -30.58 3.61
N ASP A 193 -1.89 -29.93 2.89
CA ASP A 193 -1.04 -28.87 3.44
C ASP A 193 -1.81 -27.54 3.46
N ILE A 194 -2.66 -27.40 4.49
CA ILE A 194 -3.56 -26.25 4.66
C ILE A 194 -2.77 -24.95 4.68
N SER A 195 -1.64 -24.92 5.38
CA SER A 195 -0.82 -23.72 5.53
C SER A 195 -0.25 -23.28 4.18
N TYR A 196 0.34 -24.21 3.44
CA TYR A 196 0.91 -23.90 2.13
C TYR A 196 -0.16 -23.48 1.10
N VAL A 197 -1.30 -24.17 1.05
CA VAL A 197 -2.42 -23.80 0.16
C VAL A 197 -2.98 -22.44 0.54
N SER A 198 -3.12 -22.13 1.84
CA SER A 198 -3.56 -20.80 2.31
C SER A 198 -2.63 -19.70 1.82
N GLY A 199 -1.32 -19.91 1.92
CA GLY A 199 -0.30 -18.98 1.45
C GLY A 199 -0.36 -18.77 -0.07
N CYS A 200 -0.57 -19.84 -0.84
CA CYS A 200 -0.74 -19.78 -2.29
C CYS A 200 -2.00 -19.00 -2.69
N CYS A 201 -3.12 -19.25 -2.01
CA CYS A 201 -4.37 -18.51 -2.23
C CYS A 201 -4.20 -17.02 -1.92
N PHE A 202 -3.59 -16.67 -0.79
CA PHE A 202 -3.31 -15.28 -0.42
C PHE A 202 -2.39 -14.59 -1.43
N ARG A 203 -1.28 -15.24 -1.83
CA ARG A 203 -0.36 -14.72 -2.83
C ARG A 203 -1.06 -14.45 -4.15
N ALA A 204 -1.85 -15.39 -4.64
CA ALA A 204 -2.57 -15.26 -5.90
C ALA A 204 -3.62 -14.15 -5.85
N VAL A 205 -4.41 -14.03 -4.78
CA VAL A 205 -5.39 -12.94 -4.63
C VAL A 205 -4.71 -11.57 -4.60
N SER A 206 -3.61 -11.43 -3.86
CA SER A 206 -2.85 -10.19 -3.82
C SER A 206 -2.25 -9.82 -5.19
N CYS A 207 -1.78 -10.79 -5.97
CA CYS A 207 -1.40 -10.57 -7.37
C CYS A 207 -2.57 -10.11 -8.23
N LEU A 208 -3.72 -10.78 -8.14
CA LEU A 208 -4.92 -10.41 -8.91
C LEU A 208 -5.35 -8.99 -8.57
N ASN A 209 -5.29 -8.59 -7.30
CA ASN A 209 -5.55 -7.20 -6.91
C ASN A 209 -4.60 -6.21 -7.62
N GLN A 210 -3.29 -6.50 -7.71
CA GLN A 210 -2.37 -5.63 -8.47
C GLN A 210 -2.80 -5.47 -9.94
N VAL A 211 -3.19 -6.58 -10.59
CA VAL A 211 -3.67 -6.57 -11.98
C VAL A 211 -4.98 -5.78 -12.11
N LEU A 212 -5.94 -6.01 -11.22
CA LEU A 212 -7.25 -5.34 -11.24
C LEU A 212 -7.13 -3.83 -11.02
N PHE A 213 -6.25 -3.39 -10.12
CA PHE A 213 -5.94 -1.97 -9.97
C PHE A 213 -5.33 -1.39 -11.26
N ALA A 214 -4.34 -2.07 -11.86
CA ALA A 214 -3.69 -1.60 -13.07
C ALA A 214 -4.62 -1.48 -14.28
N ILE A 215 -5.49 -2.46 -14.53
CA ILE A 215 -6.42 -2.41 -15.68
C ILE A 215 -7.52 -1.34 -15.50
N ASN A 216 -7.85 -0.97 -14.26
CA ASN A 216 -8.80 0.11 -13.95
C ASN A 216 -8.12 1.48 -13.77
N HIS A 217 -6.82 1.59 -14.06
CA HIS A 217 -6.03 2.81 -13.90
C HIS A 217 -6.06 3.37 -12.47
N GLN A 218 -6.11 2.47 -11.48
CA GLN A 218 -6.09 2.77 -10.06
C GLN A 218 -4.74 2.41 -9.44
N TYR A 219 -4.38 3.11 -8.36
CA TYR A 219 -3.14 2.87 -7.62
C TYR A 219 -3.38 1.99 -6.39
N CYS A 220 -2.62 0.89 -6.28
CA CYS A 220 -2.71 -0.04 -5.16
C CYS A 220 -1.73 0.34 -4.04
N MET A 221 -2.24 0.67 -2.85
CA MET A 221 -1.42 1.10 -1.70
C MET A 221 -0.79 -0.07 -0.92
N ASN A 222 -1.55 -1.14 -0.71
CA ASN A 222 -1.14 -2.38 -0.06
C ASN A 222 -2.25 -3.42 -0.21
N GLU A 223 -2.01 -4.63 0.28
CA GLU A 223 -2.94 -5.75 0.29
C GLU A 223 -4.15 -5.58 1.23
N LYS A 224 -4.07 -4.70 2.23
CA LYS A 224 -5.13 -4.50 3.23
C LYS A 224 -6.34 -3.81 2.57
N GLY A 225 -7.45 -4.54 2.50
CA GLY A 225 -8.71 -4.04 1.92
C GLY A 225 -8.71 -3.98 0.38
N ALA A 226 -7.61 -4.35 -0.28
CA ALA A 226 -7.49 -4.28 -1.74
C ALA A 226 -8.59 -5.08 -2.46
N THR A 227 -8.96 -6.26 -1.95
CA THR A 227 -10.03 -7.08 -2.54
C THR A 227 -11.38 -6.37 -2.55
N ALA A 228 -11.73 -5.65 -1.48
CA ALA A 228 -13.00 -4.94 -1.39
C ALA A 228 -13.00 -3.69 -2.30
N LEU A 229 -11.86 -3.01 -2.42
CA LEU A 229 -11.70 -1.90 -3.35
C LEU A 229 -11.81 -2.36 -4.81
N ALA A 230 -11.14 -3.47 -5.15
CA ALA A 230 -11.16 -4.02 -6.49
C ALA A 230 -12.55 -4.49 -6.94
N ASP A 231 -13.35 -5.04 -6.01
CA ASP A 231 -14.74 -5.47 -6.27
C ASP A 231 -15.68 -4.32 -6.65
N ALA A 232 -15.31 -3.07 -6.33
CA ALA A 232 -16.07 -1.88 -6.68
C ALA A 232 -15.67 -1.25 -8.04
N PHE A 233 -14.68 -1.82 -8.73
CA PHE A 233 -14.25 -1.34 -10.03
C PHE A 233 -15.18 -1.77 -11.17
N ASP A 234 -15.09 -1.06 -12.30
CA ASP A 234 -15.87 -1.38 -13.51
C ASP A 234 -15.35 -2.65 -14.20
N ILE A 235 -14.04 -2.86 -14.22
CA ILE A 235 -13.38 -4.00 -14.88
C ILE A 235 -12.92 -4.99 -13.82
N VAL A 236 -13.80 -5.92 -13.44
CA VAL A 236 -13.54 -6.91 -12.38
C VAL A 236 -14.28 -8.23 -12.64
N PRO A 237 -13.75 -9.40 -12.22
CA PRO A 237 -14.48 -10.66 -12.27
C PRO A 237 -15.83 -10.58 -11.54
N PRO A 238 -16.90 -11.22 -12.04
CA PRO A 238 -18.20 -11.17 -11.37
C PRO A 238 -18.15 -11.71 -9.93
N ALA A 239 -18.69 -10.92 -9.00
CA ALA A 239 -18.74 -11.22 -7.56
C ALA A 239 -17.36 -11.57 -6.98
N TYR A 240 -16.34 -10.79 -7.34
CA TYR A 240 -14.94 -11.03 -7.03
C TYR A 240 -14.69 -11.21 -5.52
N ALA A 241 -15.05 -10.23 -4.69
CA ALA A 241 -14.82 -10.30 -3.25
C ALA A 241 -15.58 -11.47 -2.60
N LYS A 242 -16.83 -11.70 -3.01
CA LYS A 242 -17.63 -12.83 -2.52
C LYS A 242 -16.94 -14.17 -2.80
N ARG A 243 -16.40 -14.35 -4.00
CA ARG A 243 -15.71 -15.58 -4.42
C ARG A 243 -14.35 -15.74 -3.72
N VAL A 244 -13.61 -14.65 -3.53
CA VAL A 244 -12.39 -14.66 -2.71
C VAL A 244 -12.72 -15.11 -1.28
N HIS A 245 -13.78 -14.56 -0.66
CA HIS A 245 -14.20 -14.99 0.68
C HIS A 245 -14.61 -16.46 0.70
N GLN A 246 -15.43 -16.90 -0.26
CA GLN A 246 -15.84 -18.31 -0.37
C GLN A 246 -14.65 -19.25 -0.48
N MET A 247 -13.67 -18.92 -1.33
CA MET A 247 -12.42 -19.68 -1.46
C MET A 247 -11.75 -19.87 -0.08
N PHE A 248 -11.58 -18.80 0.71
CA PHE A 248 -10.96 -18.91 2.02
C PHE A 248 -11.78 -19.73 3.03
N THR A 249 -13.12 -19.76 2.94
CA THR A 249 -13.96 -20.64 3.79
C THR A 249 -13.80 -22.14 3.49
N LEU A 250 -13.29 -22.48 2.31
CA LEU A 250 -13.09 -23.87 1.88
C LEU A 250 -11.73 -24.42 2.32
N VAL A 251 -10.75 -23.55 2.61
CA VAL A 251 -9.42 -23.96 3.04
C VAL A 251 -9.49 -24.70 4.38
N SER A 252 -9.26 -26.01 4.34
CA SER A 252 -9.48 -26.92 5.48
C SER A 252 -8.68 -28.23 5.33
N ALA A 253 -8.74 -29.11 6.33
CA ALA A 253 -8.08 -30.43 6.28
C ALA A 253 -8.71 -31.41 5.27
N ASP A 254 -9.81 -31.02 4.62
CA ASP A 254 -10.47 -31.82 3.60
C ASP A 254 -9.89 -31.52 2.21
N ALA A 255 -9.38 -32.56 1.55
CA ALA A 255 -8.75 -32.43 0.24
C ALA A 255 -9.73 -31.99 -0.86
N GLY A 256 -11.00 -32.41 -0.78
CA GLY A 256 -12.04 -32.00 -1.72
C GLY A 256 -12.34 -30.50 -1.61
N ARG A 257 -12.43 -29.98 -0.38
CA ARG A 257 -12.61 -28.54 -0.14
C ARG A 257 -11.38 -27.72 -0.54
N LEU A 258 -10.17 -28.22 -0.32
CA LEU A 258 -8.95 -27.56 -0.84
C LEU A 258 -8.96 -27.49 -2.37
N GLN A 259 -9.37 -28.58 -3.03
CA GLN A 259 -9.53 -28.60 -4.49
C GLN A 259 -10.57 -27.56 -4.95
N GLU A 260 -11.73 -27.51 -4.30
CA GLU A 260 -12.79 -26.54 -4.61
C GLU A 260 -12.31 -25.09 -4.44
N ALA A 261 -11.53 -24.80 -3.39
CA ALA A 261 -10.92 -23.48 -3.19
C ALA A 261 -10.02 -23.09 -4.38
N LEU A 262 -9.13 -24.00 -4.80
CA LEU A 262 -8.22 -23.75 -5.92
C LEU A 262 -8.94 -23.69 -7.27
N ASP A 263 -10.06 -24.39 -7.43
CA ASP A 263 -10.91 -24.27 -8.62
C ASP A 263 -11.57 -22.90 -8.71
N ILE A 264 -12.02 -22.33 -7.56
CA ILE A 264 -12.50 -20.94 -7.51
C ILE A 264 -11.38 -19.98 -7.90
N LEU A 265 -10.19 -20.15 -7.32
CA LEU A 265 -9.02 -19.32 -7.63
C LEU A 265 -8.68 -19.36 -9.12
N ARG A 266 -8.64 -20.56 -9.71
CA ARG A 266 -8.36 -20.74 -11.14
C ARG A 266 -9.33 -19.96 -12.02
N LYS A 267 -10.63 -19.99 -11.70
CA LYS A 267 -11.63 -19.23 -12.44
C LYS A 267 -11.41 -17.72 -12.32
N LEU A 268 -11.08 -17.23 -11.13
CA LEU A 268 -10.76 -15.80 -10.92
C LEU A 268 -9.54 -15.36 -11.74
N VAL A 269 -8.49 -16.19 -11.79
CA VAL A 269 -7.29 -15.95 -12.61
C VAL A 269 -7.66 -15.89 -14.10
N GLN A 270 -8.39 -16.89 -14.59
CA GLN A 270 -8.80 -16.96 -16.00
C GLN A 270 -9.70 -15.79 -16.42
N GLU A 271 -10.64 -15.39 -15.56
CA GLU A 271 -11.52 -14.25 -15.82
C GLU A 271 -10.74 -12.94 -15.82
N THR A 272 -9.80 -12.75 -14.89
CA THR A 272 -8.92 -11.57 -14.87
C THR A 272 -8.06 -11.50 -16.13
N ASN A 273 -7.49 -12.63 -16.58
CA ASN A 273 -6.74 -12.69 -17.84
C ASN A 273 -7.60 -12.27 -19.04
N ARG A 274 -8.86 -12.75 -19.12
CA ARG A 274 -9.79 -12.33 -20.19
C ARG A 274 -10.05 -10.81 -20.16
N LEU A 275 -10.22 -10.23 -18.97
CA LEU A 275 -10.44 -8.79 -18.82
C LEU A 275 -9.24 -7.96 -19.29
N VAL A 276 -8.01 -8.42 -19.01
CA VAL A 276 -6.79 -7.81 -19.55
C VAL A 276 -6.82 -7.81 -21.08
N THR A 277 -7.09 -8.95 -21.70
CA THR A 277 -7.07 -9.10 -23.17
C THR A 277 -8.22 -8.38 -23.90
N ALA A 278 -9.31 -8.08 -23.20
CA ALA A 278 -10.46 -7.39 -23.79
C ALA A 278 -10.35 -5.86 -23.74
N GLY A 279 -9.43 -5.33 -22.93
CA GLY A 279 -9.21 -3.89 -22.73
C GLY A 279 -7.96 -3.33 -23.42
N ASP A 280 -7.21 -4.16 -24.13
CA ASP A 280 -6.13 -3.76 -25.05
C ASP A 280 -6.68 -3.69 -26.49
#